data_AF-A0A2E6W5E7-F1
#
_entry.id   AF-A0A2E6W5E7-F1
#
_cell.length_a   1.000
_cell.length_b   1.000
_cell.length_c   1.000
_cell.angle_alpha   90.00
_cell.angle_beta   90.00
_cell.angle_gamma   90.00
#
_symmetry.space_group_name_H-M   'P 1'
#
loop_
_entity.id
_entity.type
_entity.pdbx_description
1 polymer ?
#
loop_
_entity_poly.entity_id
_entity_poly.type
_entity_poly.pdbx_seq_one_letter_code
_entity_poly.pdbx_strand_id
1 'polypeptide(L)'
;MPPLAEEIFEKYPFLSLVTYGGQEYVGIVQNQDDTVLSMYDYSRLPVELKETFLALGDTWWWESNRMIPINLFLKKDFNTFASFLITFNIRDTQVVRGPSVSIADLAKKRSKRRNIQLVKKVK
;
A
#
# COMPACT_ATOMS: atom_id res chain seq x y z
N MET A 1 6.71 13.35 19.16
CA MET A 1 5.72 13.54 18.07
C MET A 1 4.49 14.19 18.66
N PRO A 2 3.82 15.11 17.95
CA PRO A 2 2.58 15.69 18.46
C PRO A 2 1.48 14.61 18.56
N PRO A 3 0.65 14.61 19.63
CA PRO A 3 -0.37 13.60 19.88
C PRO A 3 -1.36 13.42 18.72
N LEU A 4 -1.64 14.50 17.98
CA LEU A 4 -2.55 14.51 16.83
C LEU A 4 -2.12 13.55 15.70
N ALA A 5 -0.82 13.29 15.56
CA ALA A 5 -0.33 12.36 14.54
C ALA A 5 -0.70 10.91 14.88
N GLU A 6 -0.70 10.53 16.16
CA GLU A 6 -1.00 9.16 16.58
C GLU A 6 -2.48 8.82 16.37
N GLU A 7 -3.39 9.74 16.74
CA GLU A 7 -4.84 9.58 16.53
C GLU A 7 -5.20 9.38 15.05
N ILE A 8 -4.49 10.03 14.13
CA ILE A 8 -4.70 9.89 12.69
C ILE A 8 -4.35 8.48 12.22
N PHE A 9 -3.21 7.93 12.67
CA PHE A 9 -2.81 6.58 12.28
C PHE A 9 -3.64 5.48 12.97
N GLU A 10 -4.20 5.76 14.14
CA GLU A 10 -5.20 4.88 14.76
C GLU A 10 -6.50 4.84 13.95
N LYS A 11 -6.96 6.01 13.49
CA LYS A 11 -8.19 6.13 12.68
C LYS A 11 -8.00 5.62 11.25
N TYR A 12 -6.83 5.83 10.66
CA TYR A 12 -6.52 5.49 9.27
C TYR A 12 -5.21 4.67 9.21
N PRO A 13 -5.24 3.40 9.66
CA PRO A 13 -4.05 2.55 9.78
C PRO A 13 -3.38 2.20 8.45
N PHE A 14 -4.07 2.44 7.33
CA PHE A 14 -3.53 2.26 5.98
C PHE A 14 -2.68 3.43 5.49
N LEU A 15 -2.72 4.58 6.17
CA LEU A 15 -1.87 5.72 5.83
C LEU A 15 -0.44 5.48 6.32
N SER A 16 0.48 6.03 5.55
CA SER A 16 1.92 5.98 5.80
C SER A 16 2.52 7.37 5.76
N LEU A 17 3.51 7.58 6.62
CA LEU A 17 4.38 8.73 6.61
C LEU A 17 5.72 8.32 5.99
N VAL A 18 6.06 8.95 4.88
CA VAL A 18 7.30 8.71 4.14
C VAL A 18 8.11 10.00 4.13
N THR A 19 9.40 9.90 4.39
CA THR A 19 10.34 11.01 4.23
C THR A 19 11.17 10.79 2.97
N TYR A 20 11.36 11.85 2.20
CA TYR A 20 12.24 11.86 1.02
C TYR A 20 13.00 13.19 0.94
N GLY A 21 14.33 13.13 0.95
CA GLY A 21 15.17 14.33 0.85
C GLY A 21 14.89 15.38 1.94
N GLY A 22 14.48 14.95 3.13
CA GLY A 22 14.11 15.84 4.26
C GLY A 22 12.68 16.39 4.20
N GLN A 23 11.88 16.04 3.20
CA GLN A 23 10.46 16.39 3.12
C GLN A 23 9.57 15.22 3.53
N GLU A 24 8.43 15.51 4.15
CA GLU A 24 7.45 14.53 4.61
C GLU A 24 6.27 14.41 3.63
N TYR A 25 5.85 13.18 3.39
CA TYR A 25 4.74 12.82 2.52
C TYR A 25 3.80 11.87 3.27
N VAL A 26 2.50 12.12 3.17
CA VAL A 26 1.47 11.30 3.82
C VAL A 26 0.55 10.73 2.78
N GLY A 27 0.24 9.44 2.89
CA GLY A 27 -0.63 8.77 1.92
C GLY A 27 -0.53 7.25 1.96
N ILE A 28 -0.95 6.59 0.88
CA ILE A 28 -0.97 5.11 0.81
C ILE A 28 0.21 4.63 -0.03
N VAL A 29 1.10 3.82 0.55
CA VAL A 29 2.19 3.17 -0.17
C VAL A 29 1.62 2.10 -1.09
N GLN A 30 1.84 2.26 -2.39
CA GLN A 30 1.37 1.35 -3.43
C GLN A 30 2.35 0.21 -3.66
N ASN A 31 3.66 0.50 -3.66
CA ASN A 31 4.71 -0.49 -3.82
C ASN A 31 6.02 0.04 -3.22
N GLN A 32 6.76 -0.83 -2.55
CA GLN A 32 8.13 -0.60 -2.13
C GLN A 32 8.97 -1.80 -2.60
N ASP A 33 10.01 -1.52 -3.37
CA ASP A 33 11.00 -2.51 -3.79
C ASP A 33 12.42 -2.02 -3.49
N ASP A 34 13.42 -2.77 -3.98
CA ASP A 34 14.84 -2.50 -3.72
C ASP A 34 15.37 -1.23 -4.41
N THR A 35 14.56 -0.59 -5.26
CA THR A 35 14.98 0.57 -6.07
C THR A 35 14.08 1.78 -5.89
N VAL A 36 12.77 1.57 -5.74
CA VAL A 36 11.78 2.64 -5.71
C VAL A 36 10.72 2.41 -4.63
N LEU A 37 10.15 3.51 -4.18
CA LEU A 37 8.92 3.54 -3.39
C LEU A 37 7.89 4.39 -4.11
N SER A 38 6.74 3.80 -4.41
CA SER A 38 5.60 4.50 -5.02
C SER A 38 4.48 4.66 -3.99
N MET A 39 3.98 5.88 -3.83
CA MET A 39 2.85 6.19 -2.94
C MET A 39 1.87 7.15 -3.58
N TYR A 40 0.60 7.04 -3.21
CA TYR A 40 -0.41 8.05 -3.53
C TYR A 40 -0.38 9.13 -2.47
N ASP A 41 -0.03 10.36 -2.85
CA ASP A 41 0.14 11.49 -1.92
C ASP A 41 -1.22 12.13 -1.59
N TYR A 42 -1.65 11.98 -0.33
CA TYR A 42 -2.91 12.51 0.17
C TYR A 42 -2.93 14.04 0.20
N SER A 43 -1.77 14.68 0.38
CA SER A 43 -1.68 16.14 0.49
C SER A 43 -2.02 16.84 -0.84
N ARG A 44 -1.75 16.17 -1.96
CA ARG A 44 -2.01 16.67 -3.33
C ARG A 44 -3.43 16.43 -3.81
N LEU A 45 -4.22 15.63 -3.09
CA LEU A 45 -5.59 15.35 -3.48
C LEU A 45 -6.46 16.60 -3.32
N PRO A 46 -7.32 16.92 -4.32
CA PRO A 46 -8.35 17.93 -4.15
C PRO A 46 -9.34 17.48 -3.07
N VAL A 47 -9.96 18.44 -2.39
CA VAL A 47 -10.84 18.19 -1.23
C VAL A 47 -11.96 17.20 -1.58
N GLU A 48 -12.53 17.30 -2.77
CA GLU A 48 -13.60 16.43 -3.29
C GLU A 48 -13.20 14.95 -3.44
N LEU A 49 -11.90 14.65 -3.55
CA LEU A 49 -11.40 13.29 -3.70
C LEU A 49 -10.87 12.69 -2.39
N LYS A 50 -10.67 13.51 -1.35
CA LYS A 50 -10.07 13.07 -0.08
C LYS A 50 -10.94 12.08 0.66
N GLU A 51 -12.26 12.29 0.70
CA GLU A 51 -13.19 11.39 1.37
C GLU A 51 -13.23 10.02 0.68
N THR A 52 -13.39 10.02 -0.65
CA THR A 52 -13.36 8.81 -1.47
C THR A 52 -12.04 8.04 -1.32
N PHE A 53 -10.91 8.74 -1.28
CA PHE A 53 -9.60 8.12 -1.06
C PHE A 53 -9.51 7.39 0.27
N LEU A 54 -9.98 8.02 1.36
CA LEU A 54 -9.98 7.41 2.69
C LEU A 54 -10.95 6.23 2.78
N ALA A 55 -12.14 6.35 2.19
CA ALA A 55 -13.12 5.27 2.16
C ALA A 55 -12.59 4.02 1.43
N LEU A 56 -11.99 4.21 0.25
CA LEU A 56 -11.38 3.14 -0.52
C LEU A 56 -10.14 2.55 0.18
N GLY A 57 -9.37 3.40 0.88
CA GLY A 57 -8.27 2.97 1.73
C GLY A 57 -8.74 2.05 2.86
N ASP A 58 -9.84 2.38 3.52
CA ASP A 58 -10.44 1.59 4.59
C ASP A 58 -10.95 0.24 4.07
N THR A 59 -11.71 0.25 2.96
CA THR A 59 -12.14 -0.97 2.26
C THR A 59 -10.94 -1.87 1.94
N TRP A 60 -9.88 -1.32 1.34
CA TRP A 60 -8.67 -2.08 1.04
C TRP A 60 -8.00 -2.64 2.31
N TRP A 61 -7.93 -1.87 3.38
CA TRP A 61 -7.25 -2.28 4.61
C TRP A 61 -7.91 -3.45 5.33
N TRP A 62 -9.25 -3.47 5.33
CA TRP A 62 -10.05 -4.47 6.04
C TRP A 62 -10.44 -5.67 5.17
N GLU A 63 -10.63 -5.48 3.86
CA GLU A 63 -11.09 -6.56 2.98
C GLU A 63 -9.94 -7.24 2.22
N SER A 64 -8.75 -6.65 2.18
CA SER A 64 -7.58 -7.28 1.57
C SER A 64 -6.76 -8.08 2.59
N ASN A 65 -5.84 -8.89 2.08
CA ASN A 65 -4.82 -9.54 2.90
C ASN A 65 -3.65 -8.62 3.29
N ARG A 66 -3.75 -7.31 3.03
CA ARG A 66 -2.72 -6.27 3.28
C ARG A 66 -1.38 -6.50 2.59
N MET A 67 -1.31 -7.45 1.66
CA MET A 67 -0.13 -7.74 0.84
C MET A 67 -0.32 -7.32 -0.62
N ILE A 68 -1.57 -7.21 -1.07
CA ILE A 68 -1.91 -6.80 -2.43
C ILE A 68 -1.98 -5.28 -2.47
N PRO A 69 -1.26 -4.61 -3.38
CA PRO A 69 -1.38 -3.17 -3.61
C PRO A 69 -2.82 -2.71 -3.83
N ILE A 70 -3.17 -1.55 -3.26
CA ILE A 70 -4.52 -0.98 -3.32
C ILE A 70 -5.04 -0.83 -4.76
N ASN A 71 -4.17 -0.41 -5.69
CA ASN A 71 -4.52 -0.24 -7.09
C ASN A 71 -4.84 -1.57 -7.79
N LEU A 72 -4.23 -2.69 -7.34
CA LEU A 72 -4.53 -4.02 -7.87
C LEU A 72 -5.79 -4.62 -7.25
N PHE A 73 -6.10 -4.29 -6.00
CA PHE A 73 -7.29 -4.74 -5.29
C PHE A 73 -8.55 -4.07 -5.84
N LEU A 74 -8.57 -2.73 -5.90
CA LEU A 74 -9.73 -1.93 -6.29
C LEU A 74 -9.80 -1.64 -7.80
N LYS A 75 -8.68 -1.74 -8.52
CA LYS A 75 -8.60 -1.60 -9.98
C LYS A 75 -9.23 -0.30 -10.50
N LYS A 76 -10.45 -0.40 -11.06
CA LYS A 76 -11.13 0.71 -11.74
C LYS A 76 -11.50 1.82 -10.76
N ASP A 77 -11.92 1.47 -9.56
CA ASP A 77 -12.40 2.43 -8.56
C ASP A 77 -11.26 3.31 -8.05
N PHE A 78 -10.03 2.82 -8.12
CA PHE A 78 -8.83 3.55 -7.70
C PHE A 78 -8.10 4.26 -8.85
N ASN A 79 -8.55 4.10 -10.10
CA ASN A 79 -7.85 4.65 -11.26
C ASN A 79 -7.86 6.19 -11.28
N THR A 80 -8.88 6.81 -10.67
CA THR A 80 -8.98 8.27 -10.50
C THR A 80 -7.76 8.85 -9.76
N PHE A 81 -7.09 8.06 -8.93
CA PHE A 81 -5.94 8.51 -8.15
C PHE A 81 -4.59 8.37 -8.86
N ALA A 82 -4.56 7.79 -10.08
CA ALA A 82 -3.32 7.51 -10.81
C ALA A 82 -2.42 8.74 -10.98
N SER A 83 -3.00 9.92 -11.23
CA SER A 83 -2.27 11.18 -11.39
C SER A 83 -1.60 11.70 -10.11
N PHE A 84 -1.95 11.15 -8.94
CA PHE A 84 -1.41 11.53 -7.64
C PHE A 84 -0.37 10.52 -7.12
N LEU A 85 0.00 9.55 -7.95
CA LEU A 85 1.07 8.60 -7.66
C LEU A 85 2.42 9.32 -7.77
N ILE A 86 3.19 9.30 -6.70
CA ILE A 86 4.58 9.77 -6.67
C ILE A 86 5.48 8.56 -6.52
N THR A 87 6.62 8.59 -7.20
CA THR A 87 7.66 7.57 -7.08
C THR A 87 8.96 8.22 -6.65
N PHE A 88 9.57 7.63 -5.63
CA PHE A 88 10.83 8.06 -5.04
C PHE A 88 11.91 7.01 -5.27
N ASN A 89 13.17 7.43 -5.30
CA ASN A 89 14.29 6.50 -5.23
C ASN A 89 14.50 6.07 -3.78
N ILE A 90 14.64 4.76 -3.54
CA ILE A 90 14.71 4.21 -2.18
C ILE A 90 15.89 4.74 -1.35
N ARG A 91 17.00 5.17 -1.99
CA ARG A 91 18.22 5.59 -1.29
C ARG A 91 18.00 6.76 -0.34
N ASP A 92 17.14 7.69 -0.74
CA ASP A 92 16.83 8.90 0.01
C ASP A 92 15.42 8.83 0.63
N THR A 93 14.79 7.65 0.60
CA THR A 93 13.43 7.43 1.11
C THR A 93 13.45 6.60 2.38
N GLN A 94 12.70 7.06 3.38
CA GLN A 94 12.45 6.28 4.59
C GLN A 94 10.96 6.28 4.93
N VAL A 95 10.37 5.08 5.07
CA VAL A 95 9.04 4.92 5.66
C VAL A 95 9.17 5.10 7.17
N VAL A 96 8.67 6.22 7.68
CA VAL A 96 8.74 6.56 9.11
C VAL A 96 7.65 5.81 9.88
N ARG A 97 6.45 5.72 9.31
CA ARG A 97 5.28 5.04 9.90
C ARG A 97 4.37 4.49 8.81
N GLY A 98 3.55 3.50 9.19
CA GLY A 98 2.50 2.93 8.34
C GLY A 98 2.95 1.69 7.55
N PRO A 99 2.01 1.06 6.83
CA PRO A 99 2.27 -0.16 6.09
C PRO A 99 2.94 0.10 4.74
N SER A 100 3.80 -0.81 4.32
CA SER A 100 4.24 -0.91 2.92
C SER A 100 3.96 -2.29 2.35
N VAL A 101 3.80 -2.33 1.03
CA VAL A 101 3.55 -3.57 0.29
C VAL A 101 4.59 -3.70 -0.82
N SER A 102 4.97 -4.94 -1.15
CA SER A 102 5.91 -5.22 -2.23
C SER A 102 5.34 -6.24 -3.19
N ILE A 103 5.25 -5.86 -4.47
CA ILE A 103 4.83 -6.78 -5.54
C ILE A 103 5.86 -7.91 -5.70
N ALA A 104 7.15 -7.62 -5.47
CA ALA A 104 8.22 -8.61 -5.55
C ALA A 104 8.04 -9.74 -4.50
N ASP A 105 7.63 -9.39 -3.28
CA ASP A 105 7.39 -10.37 -2.22
C ASP A 105 6.13 -11.21 -2.48
N LEU A 106 5.11 -10.60 -3.09
CA LEU A 106 3.93 -11.33 -3.55
C LEU A 106 4.28 -12.38 -4.61
N ALA A 107 5.22 -12.06 -5.52
CA ALA A 107 5.71 -13.00 -6.52
C ALA A 107 6.51 -14.15 -5.90
N LYS A 108 7.40 -13.87 -4.95
CA LYS A 108 8.22 -14.88 -4.25
C LYS A 108 7.36 -15.90 -3.47
N LYS A 109 6.27 -15.47 -2.83
CA LYS A 109 5.35 -16.37 -2.10
C LYS A 109 4.59 -17.35 -3.00
N ARG A 110 4.50 -17.12 -4.30
CA ARG A 110 3.74 -17.98 -5.24
C ARG A 110 4.40 -19.36 -5.50
N SER A 111 5.61 -19.62 -4.97
CA SER A 111 6.46 -20.77 -5.31
C SER A 111 6.27 -22.06 -4.49
N LYS A 112 5.24 -22.21 -3.63
CA LYS A 112 4.92 -23.52 -3.02
C LYS A 112 3.54 -24.03 -3.47
N ARG A 113 3.35 -24.28 -4.76
CA ARG A 113 2.31 -25.24 -5.19
C ARG A 113 2.76 -26.62 -4.73
N ARG A 114 2.24 -27.10 -3.58
CA ARG A 114 2.36 -28.52 -3.23
C ARG A 114 1.70 -29.32 -4.36
N ASN A 115 2.50 -30.06 -5.12
CA ASN A 115 1.99 -31.02 -6.09
C ASN A 115 1.37 -32.18 -5.30
N ILE A 116 0.09 -32.08 -4.96
CA ILE A 116 -0.64 -33.18 -4.33
C ILE A 116 -0.95 -34.22 -5.40
N GLN A 117 -0.12 -35.24 -5.50
CA GLN A 117 -0.46 -36.44 -6.26
C GLN A 117 -1.58 -37.18 -5.53
N LEU A 118 -2.73 -37.32 -6.19
CA LEU A 118 -3.82 -38.14 -5.71
C LEU A 118 -3.42 -39.63 -5.85
N VAL A 119 -2.85 -40.22 -4.80
CA VAL A 119 -2.59 -41.66 -4.76
C VAL A 119 -3.91 -42.41 -4.54
N LYS A 120 -4.44 -43.01 -5.60
CA LYS A 120 -5.60 -43.92 -5.53
C LYS A 120 -5.15 -45.22 -4.85
N LYS A 121 -5.70 -45.52 -3.67
CA LYS A 121 -5.57 -46.85 -3.05
C LYS A 121 -6.25 -47.88 -3.96
N VAL A 122 -5.47 -48.80 -4.52
CA VAL A 122 -5.99 -50.03 -5.13
C VAL A 122 -6.33 -50.97 -3.97
N LYS A 123 -7.53 -51.55 -3.98
CA LYS A 123 -7.97 -52.55 -3.01
C LYS A 123 -7.29 -53.88 -3.26
#